data_AF-A0A7J4P1J8-F1
#
_entry.id   AF-A0A7J4P1J8-F1
#
_cell.length_a   1.000
_cell.length_b   1.000
_cell.length_c   1.000
_cell.angle_alpha   90.00
_cell.angle_beta   90.00
_cell.angle_gamma   90.00
#
_symmetry.space_group_name_H-M   'P 1'
#
loop_
_entity.id
_entity.type
_entity.pdbx_description
1 polymer ?
#
loop_
_entity_poly.entity_id
_entity_poly.type
_entity_poly.pdbx_seq_one_letter_code
_entity_poly.pdbx_strand_id
1 'polypeptide(L)'
;MGAYRGNHKHPYDQHTLLISGKGKYIRYDGAITEIPLVKGEIVSVEAGVPHVMVPEEDCLAFEWWDGDFVDHECQPVFGEYVDTRIGPDKLRKR
;
A
#
# COMPACT_ATOMS: atom_id res chain seq x y z
N MET A 1 -8.74 11.78 11.00
CA MET A 1 -8.73 11.40 9.57
C MET A 1 -7.40 10.72 9.32
N GLY A 2 -7.38 9.47 8.83
CA GLY A 2 -6.14 8.70 8.66
C GLY A 2 -5.44 8.97 7.33
N ALA A 3 -4.28 8.35 7.12
CA ALA A 3 -3.53 8.41 5.86
C ALA A 3 -3.62 7.09 5.09
N TYR A 4 -3.25 7.10 3.81
CA TYR A 4 -2.90 5.92 3.03
C TYR A 4 -1.74 6.23 2.07
N ARG A 5 -1.02 5.19 1.65
CA ARG A 5 0.01 5.24 0.58
C ARG A 5 -0.28 4.14 -0.44
N GLY A 6 0.16 4.30 -1.67
CA GLY A 6 -0.15 3.35 -2.73
C GLY A 6 -1.43 3.70 -3.47
N ASN A 7 -2.32 2.71 -3.64
CA ASN A 7 -3.46 2.74 -4.56
C ASN A 7 -2.99 2.70 -6.03
N HIS A 8 -2.06 1.78 -6.30
CA HIS A 8 -1.46 1.52 -7.60
C HIS A 8 -0.94 0.07 -7.64
N LYS A 9 -0.26 -0.27 -8.72
CA LYS A 9 0.55 -1.50 -8.87
C LYS A 9 1.92 -1.17 -9.46
N HIS A 10 2.88 -2.05 -9.23
CA HIS A 10 4.24 -1.96 -9.76
C HIS A 10 4.52 -3.08 -10.77
N PRO A 11 5.43 -2.88 -11.73
CA PRO A 11 5.90 -3.96 -12.61
C PRO A 11 6.95 -4.87 -11.93
N TYR A 12 7.41 -4.51 -10.73
CA TYR A 12 8.37 -5.26 -9.92
C TYR A 12 7.76 -5.57 -8.55
N ASP A 13 8.29 -6.60 -7.89
CA ASP A 13 7.94 -6.92 -6.51
C ASP A 13 8.33 -5.73 -5.61
N GLN A 14 7.42 -5.37 -4.71
CA GLN A 14 7.65 -4.37 -3.68
C GLN A 14 7.84 -5.07 -2.33
N HIS A 15 8.83 -4.61 -1.57
CA HIS A 15 9.09 -5.06 -0.22
C HIS A 15 8.99 -3.91 0.76
N THR A 16 8.43 -4.21 1.93
CA THR A 16 8.20 -3.22 2.97
C THR A 16 8.60 -3.77 4.31
N LEU A 17 9.51 -3.05 4.98
CA LEU A 17 9.91 -3.30 6.36
C LEU A 17 9.29 -2.23 7.27
N LEU A 18 8.47 -2.65 8.22
CA LEU A 18 7.98 -1.75 9.25
C LEU A 18 9.06 -1.57 10.34
N ILE A 19 9.51 -0.33 10.53
CA ILE A 19 10.52 0.04 11.52
C ILE A 19 9.86 0.45 12.85
N SER A 20 8.77 1.22 12.78
CA SER A 20 7.97 1.61 13.95
C SER A 20 6.53 1.91 13.57
N GLY A 21 5.63 1.84 14.56
CA GLY A 21 4.21 2.09 14.40
C GLY A 21 3.42 0.80 14.15
N LYS A 22 2.25 0.97 13.52
CA LYS A 22 1.30 -0.08 13.17
C LYS A 22 0.57 0.28 11.88
N GLY A 23 0.52 -0.65 10.95
CA GLY A 23 -0.19 -0.48 9.69
C GLY A 23 -0.51 -1.83 9.06
N LYS A 24 -1.10 -1.79 7.88
CA LYS A 24 -1.40 -2.97 7.08
C LYS A 24 -1.32 -2.68 5.60
N TYR A 25 -1.00 -3.71 4.81
CA TYR A 25 -1.30 -3.72 3.39
C TYR A 25 -2.69 -4.26 3.14
N ILE A 26 -3.35 -3.67 2.16
CA ILE A 26 -4.55 -4.20 1.54
C ILE A 26 -4.15 -4.49 0.10
N ARG A 27 -4.27 -5.75 -0.35
CA ARG A 27 -3.95 -6.15 -1.73
C ARG A 27 -5.16 -6.77 -2.41
N TYR A 28 -5.17 -6.77 -3.74
CA TYR A 28 -6.25 -7.37 -4.53
C TYR A 28 -5.72 -8.34 -5.58
N ASP A 29 -6.05 -9.62 -5.43
CA ASP A 29 -5.70 -10.72 -6.34
C ASP A 29 -6.96 -11.55 -6.72
N GLY A 30 -8.06 -10.84 -7.02
CA GLY A 30 -9.39 -11.42 -7.20
C GLY A 30 -10.25 -11.37 -5.92
N ALA A 31 -9.61 -11.22 -4.77
CA ALA A 31 -10.25 -10.86 -3.50
C ALA A 31 -9.38 -9.85 -2.73
N ILE A 32 -10.00 -9.12 -1.81
CA ILE A 32 -9.28 -8.23 -0.90
C ILE A 32 -8.63 -9.08 0.20
N THR A 33 -7.33 -8.90 0.40
CA THR A 33 -6.61 -9.49 1.52
C THR A 33 -5.95 -8.38 2.35
N GLU A 34 -6.16 -8.42 3.67
CA GLU A 34 -5.46 -7.55 4.61
C GLU A 34 -4.25 -8.27 5.20
N ILE A 35 -3.09 -7.64 5.15
CA ILE A 35 -1.82 -8.16 5.68
C ILE A 35 -1.32 -7.19 6.74
N PRO A 36 -1.32 -7.55 8.03
CA PRO A 36 -0.78 -6.70 9.07
C PRO A 36 0.73 -6.52 8.89
N LEU A 37 1.22 -5.30 9.04
CA LEU A 37 2.65 -5.03 9.08
C LEU A 37 3.17 -5.31 10.49
N VAL A 38 4.08 -6.26 10.62
CA VAL A 38 4.74 -6.60 11.89
C VAL A 38 6.11 -5.94 11.91
N LYS A 39 6.44 -5.28 13.03
CA LYS A 39 7.72 -4.58 13.18
C LYS A 39 8.89 -5.56 13.03
N GLY A 40 9.85 -5.22 12.17
CA GLY A 40 11.01 -6.05 11.89
C GLY A 40 10.78 -7.16 10.86
N GLU A 41 9.55 -7.35 10.38
CA GLU A 41 9.22 -8.32 9.35
C GLU A 41 9.05 -7.64 7.99
N ILE A 42 9.47 -8.33 6.93
CA ILE A 42 9.31 -7.87 5.56
C ILE A 42 8.00 -8.42 5.02
N VAL A 43 7.12 -7.54 4.57
CA VAL A 43 5.97 -7.90 3.74
C VAL A 43 6.31 -7.61 2.29
N SER A 44 5.99 -8.54 1.40
CA SER A 44 6.21 -8.39 -0.03
C SER A 44 4.87 -8.39 -0.77
N VAL A 45 4.75 -7.54 -1.78
CA VAL A 45 3.63 -7.52 -2.72
C VAL A 45 4.19 -7.81 -4.11
N GLU A 46 3.62 -8.81 -4.76
CA GLU A 46 4.08 -9.32 -6.04
C GLU A 46 3.80 -8.34 -7.18
N ALA A 47 4.66 -8.37 -8.20
CA ALA A 47 4.52 -7.56 -9.41
C ALA A 47 3.12 -7.68 -10.02
N GLY A 48 2.55 -6.54 -10.39
CA GLY A 48 1.22 -6.44 -10.99
C GLY A 48 0.06 -6.49 -10.01
N VAL A 49 0.29 -6.80 -8.72
CA VAL A 49 -0.76 -6.85 -7.69
C VAL A 49 -1.09 -5.44 -7.19
N PRO A 50 -2.33 -4.95 -7.36
CA PRO A 50 -2.78 -3.69 -6.77
C PRO A 50 -2.72 -3.74 -5.24
N HIS A 51 -2.25 -2.65 -4.63
CA HIS A 51 -2.19 -2.57 -3.18
C HIS A 51 -2.26 -1.13 -2.65
N VAL A 52 -2.59 -1.03 -1.37
CA VAL A 52 -2.55 0.19 -0.57
C VAL A 52 -1.99 -0.12 0.82
N MET A 53 -1.13 0.75 1.33
CA MET A 53 -0.66 0.72 2.72
C MET A 53 -1.51 1.69 3.54
N VAL A 54 -2.09 1.19 4.63
CA VAL A 54 -2.89 1.97 5.57
C VAL A 54 -2.19 1.98 6.92
N PRO A 55 -1.56 3.10 7.33
CA PRO A 55 -1.09 3.27 8.70
C PRO A 55 -2.30 3.38 9.65
N GLU A 56 -2.24 2.66 10.76
CA GLU A 56 -3.23 2.68 11.84
C GLU A 56 -2.80 3.63 12.98
N GLU A 57 -1.50 3.86 13.12
CA GLU A 57 -0.87 4.89 13.96
C GLU A 57 0.33 5.51 13.23
N ASP A 58 1.08 6.41 13.89
CA ASP A 58 2.29 7.02 13.32
C ASP A 58 3.32 5.94 12.96
N CYS A 59 3.66 5.83 11.68
CA CYS A 59 4.51 4.78 11.13
C CYS A 59 5.80 5.31 10.51
N LEU A 60 6.86 4.52 10.68
CA LEU A 60 8.06 4.58 9.84
C LEU A 60 8.21 3.21 9.17
N ALA A 61 8.19 3.21 7.85
CA ALA A 61 8.43 2.04 7.02
C ALA A 61 9.51 2.35 5.99
N PHE A 62 10.26 1.34 5.61
CA PHE A 62 11.20 1.39 4.50
C PHE A 62 10.67 0.50 3.38
N GLU A 63 10.51 1.08 2.20
CA GLU A 63 9.99 0.40 1.01
C GLU A 63 11.08 0.37 -0.07
N TRP A 64 11.22 -0.77 -0.73
CA TRP A 64 12.09 -0.92 -1.90
C TRP A 64 11.45 -1.85 -2.92
N TRP A 65 11.95 -1.78 -4.15
CA TRP A 65 11.50 -2.59 -5.27
C TRP A 65 12.68 -3.37 -5.83
N ASP A 66 12.40 -4.52 -6.43
CA ASP A 66 13.42 -5.30 -7.15
C ASP A 66 13.94 -4.61 -8.43
N GLY A 67 13.35 -3.47 -8.79
CA GLY A 67 13.78 -2.61 -9.90
C GLY A 67 13.48 -1.14 -9.65
N ASP A 68 13.43 -0.35 -10.72
CA ASP A 68 13.11 1.07 -10.63
C ASP A 68 11.70 1.31 -10.10
N PHE A 69 11.52 2.41 -9.37
CA PHE A 69 10.19 2.86 -8.96
C PHE A 69 9.37 3.28 -10.18
N VAL A 70 8.34 2.49 -10.50
CA VAL A 70 7.37 2.75 -11.56
C VAL A 70 5.98 2.39 -11.06
N ASP A 71 5.05 3.34 -10.98
CA ASP A 71 3.67 3.09 -10.56
C ASP A 71 2.67 3.16 -11.72
N HIS A 72 1.69 2.25 -11.71
CA HIS A 72 0.58 2.23 -12.65
C HIS A 72 -0.75 2.31 -11.91
N GLU A 73 -1.70 3.06 -12.45
CA GLU A 73 -3.06 3.09 -11.92
C GLU A 73 -3.67 1.68 -11.87
N CYS A 74 -4.48 1.44 -10.85
CA CYS A 74 -5.28 0.22 -10.69
C CYS A 74 -6.78 0.54 -10.69
N GLN A 75 -7.61 -0.49 -10.79
CA GLN A 75 -9.05 -0.34 -10.65
C GLN A 75 -9.41 0.20 -9.25
N PRO A 76 -10.53 0.93 -9.08
CA PRO A 76 -10.93 1.53 -7.81
C PRO A 76 -11.52 0.47 -6.85
N VAL A 77 -10.69 -0.47 -6.40
CA VAL A 77 -11.11 -1.61 -5.57
C VAL A 77 -10.94 -1.35 -4.06
N PHE A 78 -10.26 -0.27 -3.67
CA PHE A 78 -9.90 0.02 -2.28
C PHE A 78 -10.75 1.13 -1.62
N GLY A 79 -11.95 1.43 -2.13
CA GLY A 79 -12.77 2.58 -1.68
C GLY A 79 -12.91 2.69 -0.15
N GLU A 80 -13.27 1.59 0.53
CA GLU A 80 -13.40 1.53 1.99
C GLU A 80 -12.11 1.90 2.75
N TYR A 81 -10.96 1.71 2.10
CA TYR A 81 -9.64 1.98 2.65
C TYR A 81 -9.12 3.38 2.31
N VAL A 82 -9.64 4.06 1.27
CA VAL A 82 -9.06 5.32 0.78
C VAL A 82 -10.00 6.53 0.84
N ASP A 83 -11.32 6.34 0.70
CA ASP A 83 -12.27 7.43 0.42
C ASP A 83 -12.34 8.49 1.52
N THR A 84 -12.14 8.08 2.79
CA THR A 84 -12.16 8.97 3.97
C THR A 84 -10.76 9.32 4.48
N ARG A 85 -9.70 8.95 3.75
CA ARG A 85 -8.31 9.12 4.16
C ARG A 85 -7.56 10.11 3.26
N ILE A 86 -6.44 10.60 3.76
CA ILE A 86 -5.51 11.46 3.01
C ILE A 86 -4.45 10.57 2.37
N GLY A 87 -4.23 10.69 1.07
CA GLY A 87 -3.20 9.91 0.38
C GLY A 87 -2.71 10.62 -0.87
N PRO A 88 -1.91 9.95 -1.71
CA PRO A 88 -1.38 10.54 -2.94
C PRO A 88 -2.52 11.07 -3.82
N ASP A 89 -2.43 12.35 -4.21
CA ASP A 89 -3.50 13.11 -4.88
C ASP A 89 -3.91 12.59 -6.28
N LYS A 90 -3.28 11.53 -6.78
CA LYS A 90 -3.45 11.02 -8.15
C LYS A 90 -4.89 10.56 -8.47
N LEU A 91 -5.70 10.23 -7.47
CA LEU A 91 -7.05 9.66 -7.67
C LEU A 91 -8.19 10.47 -7.05
N ARG A 92 -7.91 11.65 -6.45
CA ARG A 92 -8.99 12.56 -6.01
C ARG A 92 -9.62 13.21 -7.24
N LYS A 93 -10.72 12.64 -7.74
CA LYS A 93 -11.61 13.38 -8.64
C LYS A 93 -12.09 14.63 -7.89
N ARG A 94 -11.77 15.80 -8.45
CA ARG A 94 -12.35 17.08 -8.03
C ARG A 94 -13.84 17.09 -8.27
#